data_AF-A0A0B1RVR4-F1
#
_entry.id   AF-A0A0B1RVR4-F1
#
_cell.length_a   1.000
_cell.length_b   1.000
_cell.length_c   1.000
_cell.angle_alpha   90.00
_cell.angle_beta   90.00
_cell.angle_gamma   90.00
#
_symmetry.space_group_name_H-M   'P 1'
#
loop_
_entity.id
_entity.type
_entity.pdbx_description
1 polymer ?
#
loop_
_entity_poly.entity_id
_entity_poly.type
_entity_poly.pdbx_seq_one_letter_code
_entity_poly.pdbx_strand_id
1 'polypeptide(L)'
;MRELRITERVAEMICTPRHGWSRSCRVMLLQCLANMAVCPENHSIVRCAIPHAVQRLSSSDEMEVVVALQALTNLSLNISTEQIPQFVPAIPHCLSRLWVRGEPNINALRLLVNLSCCPDMVPYMLGAKAVNGLLRLLDTDREEVLLRAITWLLCTSSAVDALHLTYDRIACHNQVT
;
A
#
# COMPACT_ATOMS: atom_id res chain seq x y z
N MET A 1 7.22 9.56 27.38
CA MET A 1 5.85 9.26 27.87
C MET A 1 4.75 10.15 27.28
N ARG A 2 4.94 11.47 27.07
CA ARG A 2 3.88 12.33 26.50
C ARG A 2 3.62 12.13 25.00
N GLU A 3 4.63 11.83 24.20
CA GLU A 3 4.50 11.67 22.74
C GLU A 3 3.68 10.43 22.34
N LEU A 4 3.88 9.29 23.02
CA LEU A 4 3.11 8.07 22.78
C LEU A 4 1.60 8.27 22.97
N ARG A 5 1.19 9.14 23.92
CA ARG A 5 -0.23 9.45 24.15
C ARG A 5 -0.88 10.18 22.96
N ILE A 6 -0.11 10.99 22.23
CA ILE A 6 -0.61 11.68 21.04
C ILE A 6 -0.75 10.67 19.89
N THR A 7 0.24 9.80 19.71
CA THR A 7 0.17 8.70 18.73
C THR A 7 -1.03 7.80 18.98
N GLU A 8 -1.25 7.38 20.23
CA GLU A 8 -2.42 6.59 20.65
C GLU A 8 -3.72 7.31 20.31
N ARG A 9 -3.82 8.61 20.61
CA ARG A 9 -5.03 9.39 20.35
C ARG A 9 -5.32 9.55 18.86
N VAL A 10 -4.30 9.79 18.04
CA VAL A 10 -4.46 9.88 16.58
C VAL A 10 -4.88 8.52 16.01
N ALA A 11 -4.26 7.43 16.45
CA ALA A 11 -4.63 6.07 16.04
C ALA A 11 -6.08 5.76 16.41
N GLU A 12 -6.49 6.06 17.65
CA GLU A 12 -7.87 5.90 18.11
C GLU A 12 -8.85 6.70 17.24
N MET A 13 -8.55 7.97 16.95
CA MET A 13 -9.38 8.82 16.10
C MET A 13 -9.56 8.21 14.70
N ILE A 14 -8.49 7.71 14.09
CA ILE A 14 -8.55 7.09 12.76
C ILE A 14 -9.39 5.81 12.78
N CYS A 15 -9.24 4.99 13.82
CA CYS A 15 -9.95 3.72 13.96
C CYS A 15 -11.42 3.88 14.38
N THR A 16 -11.77 5.03 14.95
CA THR A 16 -13.14 5.40 15.33
C THR A 16 -13.61 6.65 14.58
N PRO A 17 -13.72 6.59 13.24
CA PRO A 17 -14.05 7.76 12.45
C PRO A 17 -15.44 8.26 12.83
N ARG A 18 -15.51 9.52 13.26
CA ARG A 18 -16.79 10.14 13.61
C ARG A 18 -17.53 10.54 12.33
N HIS A 19 -18.84 10.32 12.29
CA HIS A 19 -19.67 10.84 11.23
C HIS A 19 -19.52 12.37 11.13
N GLY A 20 -19.40 12.89 9.92
CA GLY A 20 -19.36 14.34 9.66
C GLY A 20 -17.99 15.01 9.69
N TRP A 21 -16.88 14.26 9.70
CA TRP A 21 -15.56 14.89 9.50
C TRP A 21 -15.47 15.59 8.14
N SER A 22 -15.01 16.84 8.17
CA SER A 22 -14.71 17.59 6.96
C SER A 22 -13.60 16.89 6.15
N ARG A 23 -13.56 17.17 4.85
CA ARG A 23 -12.48 16.74 3.95
C ARG A 23 -11.10 17.01 4.55
N SER A 24 -10.87 18.25 5.00
CA SER A 24 -9.60 18.68 5.58
C SER A 24 -9.25 17.88 6.83
N CYS A 25 -10.20 17.60 7.70
CA CYS A 25 -9.96 16.78 8.89
C CYS A 25 -9.51 15.35 8.54
N ARG A 26 -10.14 14.72 7.54
CA ARG A 26 -9.77 13.37 7.10
C ARG A 26 -8.36 13.34 6.52
N VAL A 27 -8.04 14.29 5.64
CA VAL A 27 -6.69 14.42 5.06
C VAL A 27 -5.64 14.70 6.14
N MET A 28 -5.90 15.61 7.08
CA MET A 28 -4.98 15.90 8.18
C MET A 28 -4.70 14.68 9.04
N LEU A 29 -5.71 13.88 9.37
CA LEU A 29 -5.51 12.69 10.19
C LEU A 29 -4.74 11.59 9.46
N LEU A 30 -5.02 11.38 8.17
CA LEU A 30 -4.20 10.50 7.33
C LEU A 30 -2.75 11.00 7.24
N GLN A 31 -2.55 12.32 7.18
CA GLN A 31 -1.21 12.90 7.13
C GLN A 31 -0.48 12.71 8.47
N CYS A 32 -1.17 12.87 9.59
CA CYS A 32 -0.62 12.55 10.91
C CYS A 32 -0.19 11.08 10.98
N LEU A 33 -1.03 10.16 10.49
CA LEU A 33 -0.68 8.75 10.40
C LEU A 33 0.56 8.53 9.54
N ALA A 34 0.60 9.11 8.35
CA ALA A 34 1.74 8.97 7.44
C ALA A 34 3.04 9.44 8.07
N ASN A 35 3.01 10.57 8.77
CA ASN A 35 4.17 11.13 9.48
C ASN A 35 4.58 10.25 10.67
N MET A 36 3.62 9.78 11.49
CA MET A 36 3.89 8.91 12.63
C MET A 36 4.48 7.56 12.20
N ALA A 37 4.02 7.02 11.07
CA ALA A 37 4.48 5.76 10.51
C ALA A 37 5.93 5.80 9.99
N VAL A 38 6.55 6.98 9.86
CA VAL A 38 7.98 7.07 9.54
C VAL A 38 8.86 6.52 10.68
N CYS A 39 8.36 6.58 11.93
CA CYS A 39 9.07 6.17 13.14
C CYS A 39 8.66 4.73 13.52
N PRO A 40 9.58 3.74 13.44
CA PRO A 40 9.27 2.33 13.74
C PRO A 40 8.72 2.09 15.16
N GLU A 41 9.12 2.91 16.14
CA GLU A 41 8.64 2.84 17.52
C GLU A 41 7.12 3.05 17.61
N ASN A 42 6.54 3.84 16.70
CA ASN A 42 5.10 4.07 16.63
C ASN A 42 4.34 2.91 15.98
N HIS A 43 5.00 2.01 15.23
CA HIS A 43 4.31 0.99 14.41
C HIS A 43 3.43 0.06 15.25
N SER A 44 3.85 -0.26 16.47
CA SER A 44 3.06 -1.07 17.41
C SER A 44 1.68 -0.47 17.71
N ILE A 45 1.60 0.86 17.72
CA ILE A 45 0.39 1.65 17.99
C ILE A 45 -0.39 1.88 16.69
N VAL A 46 0.26 2.37 15.64
CA VAL A 46 -0.43 2.86 14.44
C VAL A 46 -0.80 1.78 13.44
N ARG A 47 -0.28 0.55 13.57
CA ARG A 47 -0.64 -0.57 12.68
C ARG A 47 -2.13 -0.90 12.68
N CYS A 48 -2.86 -0.58 13.75
CA CYS A 48 -4.31 -0.77 13.78
C CYS A 48 -5.05 0.09 12.73
N ALA A 49 -4.42 1.14 12.21
CA ALA A 49 -4.98 2.02 11.20
C ALA A 49 -4.80 1.51 9.76
N ILE A 50 -4.06 0.40 9.53
CA ILE A 50 -3.83 -0.15 8.17
C ILE A 50 -5.16 -0.37 7.42
N PRO A 51 -6.17 -1.08 7.97
CA PRO A 51 -7.43 -1.30 7.27
C PRO A 51 -8.15 0.01 6.89
N HIS A 52 -8.06 1.03 7.75
CA HIS A 52 -8.67 2.34 7.51
C HIS A 52 -7.96 3.12 6.41
N ALA A 53 -6.62 3.06 6.36
CA ALA A 53 -5.86 3.66 5.27
C ALA A 53 -6.12 2.93 3.94
N VAL A 54 -6.22 1.60 3.95
CA VAL A 54 -6.59 0.81 2.75
C VAL A 54 -7.98 1.21 2.24
N GLN A 55 -8.97 1.38 3.14
CA GLN A 55 -10.31 1.85 2.76
C GLN A 55 -10.29 3.21 2.03
N ARG A 56 -9.32 4.07 2.31
CA ARG A 56 -9.20 5.39 1.67
C ARG A 56 -8.67 5.33 0.23
N LEU A 57 -8.13 4.21 -0.22
CA LEU A 57 -7.69 4.03 -1.62
C LEU A 57 -8.87 4.05 -2.62
N SER A 58 -10.08 3.75 -2.13
CA SER A 58 -11.34 3.85 -2.88
C SER A 58 -12.00 5.25 -2.80
N SER A 59 -11.36 6.22 -2.14
CA SER A 59 -11.92 7.58 -2.04
C SER A 59 -11.96 8.26 -3.42
N SER A 60 -13.00 9.06 -3.65
CA SER A 60 -13.07 9.96 -4.81
C SER A 60 -12.18 11.20 -4.65
N ASP A 61 -11.67 11.43 -3.44
CA ASP A 61 -10.73 12.51 -3.14
C ASP A 61 -9.29 12.02 -3.34
N GLU A 62 -8.68 12.47 -4.43
CA GLU A 62 -7.30 12.11 -4.77
C GLU A 62 -6.29 12.48 -3.67
N MET A 63 -6.54 13.52 -2.88
CA MET A 63 -5.64 13.87 -1.76
C MET A 63 -5.70 12.81 -0.65
N GLU A 64 -6.88 12.28 -0.34
CA GLU A 64 -7.01 11.19 0.64
C GLU A 64 -6.29 9.93 0.15
N VAL A 65 -6.42 9.61 -1.15
CA VAL A 65 -5.75 8.46 -1.77
C VAL A 65 -4.23 8.62 -1.69
N VAL A 66 -3.68 9.78 -2.07
CA VAL A 66 -2.24 10.04 -2.04
C VAL A 66 -1.67 9.91 -0.63
N VAL A 67 -2.32 10.53 0.36
CA VAL A 67 -1.84 10.48 1.75
C VAL A 67 -2.01 9.08 2.35
N ALA A 68 -3.07 8.34 1.98
CA ALA A 68 -3.25 6.95 2.38
C ALA A 68 -2.15 6.04 1.80
N LEU A 69 -1.80 6.19 0.51
CA LEU A 69 -0.69 5.46 -0.11
C LEU A 69 0.64 5.76 0.61
N GLN A 70 0.87 7.02 0.97
CA GLN A 70 2.08 7.41 1.71
C GLN A 70 2.11 6.78 3.12
N ALA A 71 0.99 6.77 3.84
CA ALA A 71 0.89 6.10 5.13
C ALA A 71 1.13 4.60 5.03
N LEU A 72 0.47 3.93 4.08
CA LEU A 72 0.63 2.49 3.85
C LEU A 72 2.06 2.13 3.46
N THR A 73 2.71 2.94 2.61
CA THR A 73 4.13 2.74 2.25
C THR A 73 5.04 2.77 3.48
N ASN A 74 4.80 3.69 4.41
CA ASN A 74 5.59 3.79 5.64
C ASN A 74 5.29 2.64 6.62
N LEU A 75 4.05 2.15 6.65
CA LEU A 75 3.63 1.01 7.48
C LEU A 75 4.03 -0.35 6.89
N SER A 76 4.43 -0.40 5.61
CA SER A 76 4.74 -1.64 4.90
C SER A 76 6.24 -1.94 4.84
N LEU A 77 7.08 -1.28 5.65
CA LEU A 77 8.54 -1.50 5.63
C LEU A 77 8.94 -2.89 6.13
N ASN A 78 8.22 -3.46 7.09
CA ASN A 78 8.48 -4.78 7.68
C ASN A 78 7.14 -5.50 7.92
N ILE A 79 6.54 -6.03 6.86
CA ILE A 79 5.23 -6.70 6.94
C ILE A 79 5.39 -8.06 7.64
N SER A 80 4.69 -8.26 8.75
CA SER A 80 4.56 -9.57 9.37
C SER A 80 3.44 -10.40 8.72
N THR A 81 3.51 -11.74 8.88
CA THR A 81 2.49 -12.66 8.35
C THR A 81 1.07 -12.34 8.87
N GLU A 82 0.94 -11.77 10.07
CA GLU A 82 -0.36 -11.35 10.63
C GLU A 82 -0.94 -10.09 9.97
N GLN A 83 -0.08 -9.26 9.34
CA GLN A 83 -0.49 -8.02 8.68
C GLN A 83 -0.86 -8.23 7.22
N ILE A 84 -0.42 -9.32 6.60
CA ILE A 84 -0.74 -9.74 5.22
C ILE A 84 -2.23 -9.49 4.88
N PRO A 85 -3.21 -10.03 5.62
CA PRO A 85 -4.62 -9.87 5.25
C PRO A 85 -5.10 -8.41 5.24
N GLN A 86 -4.43 -7.53 6.00
CA GLN A 86 -4.78 -6.11 6.09
C GLN A 86 -4.29 -5.33 4.85
N PHE A 87 -3.18 -5.76 4.23
CA PHE A 87 -2.62 -5.11 3.04
C PHE A 87 -3.15 -5.68 1.72
N VAL A 88 -3.61 -6.94 1.69
CA VAL A 88 -4.13 -7.59 0.46
C VAL A 88 -5.14 -6.71 -0.30
N PRO A 89 -6.12 -6.03 0.33
CA PRO A 89 -7.08 -5.23 -0.42
C PRO A 89 -6.44 -4.00 -1.10
N ALA A 90 -5.25 -3.56 -0.71
CA ALA A 90 -4.55 -2.44 -1.36
C ALA A 90 -3.98 -2.80 -2.74
N ILE A 91 -3.68 -4.09 -2.98
CA ILE A 91 -3.05 -4.59 -4.21
C ILE A 91 -3.82 -4.16 -5.47
N PRO A 92 -5.12 -4.51 -5.66
CA PRO A 92 -5.85 -4.14 -6.87
C PRO A 92 -5.96 -2.61 -7.05
N HIS A 93 -6.06 -1.85 -5.97
CA HIS A 93 -6.06 -0.38 -6.03
C HIS A 93 -4.74 0.19 -6.53
N CYS A 94 -3.61 -0.37 -6.09
CA CYS A 94 -2.29 0.09 -6.54
C CYS A 94 -2.05 -0.28 -8.00
N LEU A 95 -2.34 -1.54 -8.38
CA LEU A 95 -2.10 -2.03 -9.74
C LEU A 95 -2.97 -1.32 -10.79
N SER A 96 -4.23 -1.01 -10.47
CA SER A 96 -5.11 -0.25 -11.36
C SER A 96 -4.70 1.22 -11.53
N ARG A 97 -3.99 1.78 -10.54
CA ARG A 97 -3.52 3.16 -10.51
C ARG A 97 -2.06 3.35 -10.89
N LEU A 98 -1.35 2.31 -11.34
CA LEU A 98 0.07 2.39 -11.72
C LEU A 98 0.33 3.46 -12.81
N TRP A 99 -0.61 3.64 -13.74
CA TRP A 99 -0.55 4.64 -14.79
C TRP A 99 -1.88 5.39 -14.89
N VAL A 100 -1.88 6.68 -14.54
CA VAL A 100 -3.09 7.51 -14.48
C VAL A 100 -2.86 8.80 -15.24
N ARG A 101 -3.78 9.14 -16.15
CA ARG A 101 -3.75 10.41 -16.93
C ARG A 101 -2.43 10.69 -17.64
N GLY A 102 -1.78 9.63 -18.15
CA GLY A 102 -0.51 9.76 -18.89
C GLY A 102 0.74 9.77 -18.02
N GLU A 103 0.60 9.67 -16.70
CA GLU A 103 1.72 9.75 -15.76
C GLU A 103 1.82 8.48 -14.88
N PRO A 104 3.03 8.08 -14.48
CA PRO A 104 3.23 7.03 -13.50
C PRO A 104 2.81 7.49 -12.10
N ASN A 105 2.07 6.63 -11.38
CA ASN A 105 1.74 6.89 -9.98
C ASN A 105 2.83 6.34 -9.06
N ILE A 106 3.79 7.20 -8.71
CA ILE A 106 4.92 6.82 -7.87
C ILE A 106 4.52 6.31 -6.49
N ASN A 107 3.41 6.80 -5.90
CA ASN A 107 2.96 6.38 -4.58
C ASN A 107 2.41 4.95 -4.59
N ALA A 108 1.64 4.61 -5.63
CA ALA A 108 1.17 3.24 -5.84
C ALA A 108 2.35 2.28 -6.08
N LEU A 109 3.32 2.70 -6.91
CA LEU A 109 4.50 1.91 -7.22
C LEU A 109 5.40 1.68 -5.98
N ARG A 110 5.60 2.70 -5.13
CA ARG A 110 6.34 2.57 -3.87
C ARG A 110 5.72 1.55 -2.94
N LEU A 111 4.39 1.57 -2.79
CA LEU A 111 3.70 0.58 -1.97
C LEU A 111 3.85 -0.82 -2.56
N LEU A 112 3.65 -1.00 -3.87
CA LEU A 112 3.81 -2.31 -4.54
C LEU A 112 5.22 -2.89 -4.38
N VAL A 113 6.27 -2.07 -4.46
CA VAL A 113 7.64 -2.50 -4.17
C VAL A 113 7.72 -3.06 -2.74
N ASN A 114 7.28 -2.30 -1.74
CA ASN A 114 7.33 -2.75 -0.36
C ASN A 114 6.51 -4.02 -0.11
N LEU A 115 5.32 -4.14 -0.72
CA LEU A 115 4.50 -5.35 -0.63
C LEU A 115 5.25 -6.54 -1.24
N SER A 116 5.90 -6.37 -2.39
CA SER A 116 6.65 -7.45 -3.06
C SER A 116 7.92 -7.89 -2.32
N CYS A 117 8.46 -7.04 -1.43
CA CYS A 117 9.54 -7.42 -0.53
C CYS A 117 9.10 -8.43 0.55
N CYS A 118 7.79 -8.64 0.74
CA CYS A 118 7.24 -9.74 1.51
C CYS A 118 6.86 -10.89 0.55
N PRO A 119 7.63 -11.99 0.47
CA PRO A 119 7.38 -13.05 -0.51
C PRO A 119 5.96 -13.63 -0.43
N ASP A 120 5.41 -13.77 0.77
CA ASP A 120 4.06 -14.30 1.01
C ASP A 120 2.94 -13.37 0.47
N MET A 121 3.26 -12.12 0.10
CA MET A 121 2.32 -11.23 -0.59
C MET A 121 2.25 -11.42 -2.09
N VAL A 122 3.31 -11.95 -2.69
CA VAL A 122 3.42 -12.10 -4.14
C VAL A 122 2.31 -12.98 -4.75
N PRO A 123 1.85 -14.09 -4.13
CA PRO A 123 0.72 -14.86 -4.65
C PRO A 123 -0.55 -14.02 -4.85
N TYR A 124 -0.83 -13.10 -3.92
CA TYR A 124 -1.99 -12.20 -4.00
C TYR A 124 -1.82 -11.12 -5.08
N MET A 125 -0.58 -10.67 -5.30
CA MET A 125 -0.25 -9.72 -6.37
C MET A 125 -0.41 -10.36 -7.75
N LEU A 126 0.07 -11.59 -7.92
CA LEU A 126 -0.05 -12.34 -9.17
C LEU A 126 -1.49 -12.79 -9.47
N GLY A 127 -2.29 -13.04 -8.43
CA GLY A 127 -3.72 -13.36 -8.56
C GLY A 127 -4.60 -12.14 -8.87
N ALA A 128 -4.06 -10.92 -8.78
CA ALA A 128 -4.80 -9.71 -9.11
C ALA A 128 -4.88 -9.52 -10.63
N LYS A 129 -6.10 -9.52 -11.19
CA LYS A 129 -6.37 -9.56 -12.64
C LYS A 129 -6.13 -8.25 -13.40
N ALA A 130 -5.69 -7.18 -12.74
CA ALA A 130 -5.58 -5.86 -13.36
C ALA A 130 -4.19 -5.27 -13.10
N VAL A 131 -3.38 -5.13 -14.15
CA VAL A 131 -2.15 -4.35 -14.14
C VAL A 131 -2.21 -3.34 -15.28
N ASN A 132 -2.41 -2.07 -14.95
CA ASN A 132 -2.52 -1.02 -15.96
C ASN A 132 -1.18 -0.33 -16.19
N GLY A 133 -0.73 -0.29 -17.44
CA GLY A 133 0.41 0.55 -17.85
C GLY A 133 1.79 0.06 -17.43
N LEU A 134 1.96 -1.22 -17.04
CA LEU A 134 3.28 -1.79 -16.70
C LEU A 134 4.33 -1.56 -17.80
N LEU A 135 4.00 -1.83 -19.07
CA LEU A 135 4.94 -1.60 -20.17
C LEU A 135 5.32 -0.12 -20.31
N ARG A 136 4.40 0.80 -20.01
CA ARG A 136 4.68 2.25 -20.03
C ARG A 136 5.57 2.68 -18.87
N LEU A 137 5.48 2.00 -17.72
CA LEU A 137 6.42 2.22 -16.61
C LEU A 137 7.84 1.80 -16.96
N LEU A 138 8.00 0.77 -17.81
CA LEU A 138 9.31 0.30 -18.26
C LEU A 138 9.89 1.17 -19.39
N ASP A 139 9.03 1.90 -20.11
CA ASP A 139 9.39 2.80 -21.22
C ASP A 139 9.50 4.28 -20.78
N THR A 140 9.69 4.54 -19.49
CA THR A 140 9.82 5.89 -18.94
C THR A 140 11.26 6.38 -18.96
N ASP A 141 11.46 7.67 -19.20
CA ASP A 141 12.73 8.39 -19.04
C ASP A 141 13.03 8.75 -17.57
N ARG A 142 12.06 8.56 -16.67
CA ARG A 142 12.20 8.85 -15.24
C ARG A 142 12.89 7.70 -14.52
N GLU A 143 14.21 7.81 -14.34
CA GLU A 143 15.04 6.79 -13.66
C GLU A 143 14.43 6.28 -12.35
N GLU A 144 13.89 7.21 -11.55
CA GLU A 144 13.27 6.89 -10.26
C GLU A 144 12.08 5.91 -10.38
N VAL A 145 11.29 6.06 -11.44
CA VAL A 145 10.13 5.20 -11.72
C VAL A 145 10.61 3.86 -12.26
N LEU A 146 11.55 3.88 -13.20
CA LEU A 146 12.12 2.68 -13.81
C LEU A 146 12.79 1.78 -12.76
N LEU A 147 13.62 2.34 -11.87
CA LEU A 147 14.27 1.62 -10.78
C LEU A 147 13.27 0.89 -9.88
N ARG A 148 12.13 1.53 -9.57
CA ARG A 148 11.09 0.91 -8.74
C ARG A 148 10.28 -0.13 -9.49
N ALA A 149 9.98 0.09 -10.77
CA ALA A 149 9.32 -0.91 -11.60
C ALA A 149 10.17 -2.17 -11.73
N ILE A 150 11.47 -2.04 -11.98
CA ILE A 150 12.41 -3.17 -12.05
C ILE A 150 12.54 -3.85 -10.70
N THR A 151 12.70 -3.09 -9.60
CA THR A 151 12.76 -3.67 -8.25
C THR A 151 11.50 -4.48 -7.93
N TRP A 152 10.33 -3.93 -8.24
CA TRP A 152 9.05 -4.63 -8.04
C TRP A 152 8.99 -5.96 -8.83
N LEU A 153 9.39 -5.95 -10.10
CA LEU A 153 9.44 -7.15 -10.94
C LEU A 153 10.45 -8.17 -10.40
N LEU A 154 11.62 -7.72 -9.97
CA LEU A 154 12.68 -8.57 -9.42
C LEU A 154 12.24 -9.25 -8.12
N CYS A 155 11.64 -8.51 -7.18
CA CYS A 155 11.10 -9.06 -5.94
C CYS A 155 9.98 -10.07 -6.22
N THR A 156 9.09 -9.75 -7.15
CA THR A 156 8.01 -10.65 -7.60
C THR A 156 8.58 -11.95 -8.19
N SER A 157 9.55 -11.85 -9.11
CA SER A 157 10.20 -13.03 -9.73
C SER A 157 10.94 -13.87 -8.69
N SER A 158 11.68 -13.22 -7.79
CA SER A 158 12.45 -13.91 -6.75
C SER A 158 11.54 -14.67 -5.79
N ALA A 159 10.36 -14.13 -5.47
CA ALA A 159 9.38 -14.81 -4.63
C ALA A 159 8.71 -16.00 -5.36
N VAL A 160 8.48 -15.90 -6.67
CA VAL A 160 7.99 -17.04 -7.48
C VAL A 160 8.96 -18.21 -7.36
N ASP A 161 10.25 -17.95 -7.51
CA ASP A 161 11.29 -18.97 -7.40
C ASP A 161 11.41 -19.50 -5.97
N ALA A 162 11.51 -18.61 -4.98
CA ALA A 162 11.71 -18.98 -3.57
C ALA A 162 10.54 -19.75 -2.95
N LEU A 163 9.30 -19.43 -3.34
CA LEU A 163 8.10 -20.10 -2.83
C LEU A 163 7.62 -21.24 -3.73
N HIS A 164 8.32 -21.51 -4.84
CA HIS A 164 7.90 -22.44 -5.88
C HIS A 164 6.44 -22.21 -6.28
N LEU A 165 6.10 -20.96 -6.63
CA LEU A 165 4.74 -20.59 -6.98
C LEU A 165 4.35 -21.23 -8.32
N THR A 166 3.28 -22.01 -8.30
CA THR A 166 2.64 -22.56 -9.48
C THR A 166 1.37 -21.80 -9.78
N TYR A 167 0.88 -21.94 -11.02
CA TYR A 167 -0.40 -21.34 -11.42
C TYR A 167 -1.54 -21.75 -10.50
N ASP A 168 -1.62 -23.03 -10.09
CA ASP A 168 -2.69 -23.52 -9.21
C ASP A 168 -2.72 -22.82 -7.85
N ARG A 169 -1.55 -22.50 -7.28
CA ARG A 169 -1.45 -21.76 -6.01
C ARG A 169 -1.89 -20.31 -6.18
N ILE A 170 -1.57 -19.69 -7.31
CA ILE A 170 -1.98 -18.32 -7.63
C ILE A 170 -3.49 -18.26 -7.90
N ALA A 171 -4.04 -19.26 -8.58
CA ALA A 171 -5.44 -19.31 -8.97
C ALA A 171 -6.41 -19.22 -7.77
N CYS A 172 -6.02 -19.73 -6.60
CA CYS A 172 -6.77 -19.57 -5.35
C CYS A 172 -6.95 -18.10 -4.91
N HIS A 173 -6.08 -17.20 -5.38
CA HIS A 173 -6.09 -15.78 -5.07
C HIS A 173 -6.68 -14.92 -6.20
N ASN A 174 -7.18 -15.55 -7.27
CA ASN A 174 -7.88 -14.84 -8.33
C ASN A 174 -9.10 -14.14 -7.76
N GLN A 175 -8.98 -12.83 -7.52
CA GLN A 175 -10.11 -12.03 -7.10
C GLN A 175 -11.15 -12.06 -8.24
N VAL A 176 -12.35 -12.59 -7.95
CA VAL A 176 -13.50 -12.49 -8.85
C VAL A 176 -13.96 -11.04 -8.76
N THR A 177 -13.53 -10.22 -9.72
CA THR A 177 -14.03 -8.86 -9.95
C THR A 177 -15.49 -8.88 -10.34
#